data_AF-A0A849E2D3-F1
#
_entry.id   AF-A0A849E2D3-F1
#
_cell.length_a   1.000
_cell.length_b   1.000
_cell.length_c   1.000
_cell.angle_alpha   90.00
_cell.angle_beta   90.00
_cell.angle_gamma   90.00
#
_symmetry.space_group_name_H-M   'P 1'
#
loop_
_entity.id
_entity.type
_entity.pdbx_description
1 polymer ?
#
loop_
_entity_poly.entity_id
_entity_poly.type
_entity_poly.pdbx_seq_one_letter_code
_entity_poly.pdbx_strand_id
1 'polypeptide(L)'
;ARTGKGMPWIMAKDFNTMELALGEGGQIRSFEYVFSERGEDGLPVPLFDRKTGVINHDVAKSWKKYDIRLILTENWQFLKDDLEGKLHVYGGEKDEFFLEGPVRLLNEDMTYLGASEDIRVIAGMTHSFDNDLVIAMLEEITE
;
A
#
# COMPACT_ATOMS: atom_id res chain seq x y z
N ALA A 1 -8.26 -9.39 -4.55
CA ALA A 1 -8.12 -9.67 -3.11
C ALA A 1 -8.24 -11.16 -2.85
N ARG A 2 -7.59 -11.67 -1.80
CA ARG A 2 -7.73 -13.06 -1.32
C ARG A 2 -8.68 -13.12 -0.13
N THR A 3 -9.01 -14.32 0.33
CA THR A 3 -9.61 -14.58 1.64
C THR A 3 -8.48 -14.80 2.66
N GLY A 4 -8.78 -14.75 3.96
CA GLY A 4 -7.80 -15.13 5.00
C GLY A 4 -7.28 -16.58 4.91
N LYS A 5 -7.86 -17.42 4.05
CA LYS A 5 -7.36 -18.77 3.70
C LYS A 5 -6.50 -18.80 2.43
N GLY A 6 -6.15 -17.63 1.87
CA GLY A 6 -5.34 -17.51 0.66
C GLY A 6 -6.08 -17.74 -0.66
N MET A 7 -7.37 -18.11 -0.62
CA MET A 7 -8.15 -18.33 -1.85
C MET A 7 -8.54 -17.00 -2.50
N PRO A 8 -8.58 -16.89 -3.84
CA PRO A 8 -9.07 -15.69 -4.52
C PRO A 8 -10.50 -15.36 -4.06
N TRP A 9 -10.71 -14.15 -3.55
CA TRP A 9 -12.04 -13.66 -3.15
C TRP A 9 -12.71 -12.90 -4.30
N ILE A 10 -11.95 -12.02 -4.95
CA ILE A 10 -12.36 -11.29 -6.14
C ILE A 10 -11.18 -11.12 -7.09
N MET A 11 -11.41 -11.39 -8.37
CA MET A 11 -10.41 -11.21 -9.42
C MET A 11 -10.26 -9.72 -9.73
N ALA A 12 -9.04 -9.30 -10.09
CA ALA A 12 -8.77 -7.90 -10.42
C ALA A 12 -9.71 -7.35 -11.52
N LYS A 13 -10.03 -8.18 -12.52
CA LYS A 13 -10.98 -7.82 -13.59
C LYS A 13 -12.37 -7.47 -13.03
N ASP A 14 -12.90 -8.28 -12.12
CA ASP A 14 -14.24 -8.08 -11.57
C ASP A 14 -14.26 -6.86 -10.65
N PHE A 15 -13.22 -6.69 -9.83
CA PHE A 15 -13.05 -5.52 -8.97
C PHE A 15 -12.96 -4.21 -9.79
N ASN A 16 -12.16 -4.20 -10.86
CA ASN A 16 -12.02 -3.04 -11.74
C ASN A 16 -13.28 -2.78 -12.58
N THR A 17 -14.05 -3.82 -12.90
CA THR A 17 -15.34 -3.67 -13.59
C THR A 17 -16.38 -3.06 -12.66
N MET A 18 -16.39 -3.44 -11.38
CA MET A 18 -17.24 -2.81 -10.36
C MET A 18 -16.97 -1.31 -10.23
N GLU A 19 -15.72 -0.87 -10.29
CA GLU A 19 -15.33 0.56 -10.28
C GLU A 19 -15.93 1.36 -11.44
N LEU A 20 -16.23 0.72 -12.58
CA LEU A 20 -16.94 1.38 -13.69
C LEU A 20 -18.42 1.61 -13.37
N ALA A 21 -19.05 0.70 -12.63
CA ALA A 21 -20.44 0.83 -12.21
C ALA A 21 -20.61 1.82 -11.04
N LEU A 22 -19.61 1.92 -10.16
CA LEU A 22 -19.61 2.84 -9.01
C LEU A 22 -19.43 4.32 -9.41
N GLY A 23 -18.92 4.61 -10.62
CA GLY A 23 -18.74 5.98 -11.10
C GLY A 23 -17.44 6.60 -10.60
N GLU A 24 -17.50 7.78 -9.97
CA GLU A 24 -16.33 8.56 -9.53
C GLU A 24 -15.71 8.07 -8.21
N GLY A 25 -16.40 7.20 -7.47
CA GLY A 25 -15.89 6.59 -6.24
C GLY A 25 -15.20 5.24 -6.44
N GLY A 26 -14.72 4.65 -5.36
CA GLY A 26 -14.09 3.33 -5.35
C GLY A 26 -12.68 3.33 -4.77
N GLN A 27 -12.13 2.14 -4.56
CA GLN A 27 -10.81 1.95 -3.97
C GLN A 27 -9.70 2.27 -4.98
N ILE A 28 -9.86 1.89 -6.25
CA ILE A 28 -8.83 2.13 -7.27
C ILE A 28 -8.86 3.59 -7.72
N ARG A 29 -10.05 4.14 -7.94
CA ARG A 29 -10.20 5.56 -8.29
C ARG A 29 -9.70 6.48 -7.21
N SER A 30 -9.89 6.17 -5.93
CA SER A 30 -9.41 7.04 -4.85
C SER A 30 -7.89 7.25 -4.92
N PHE A 31 -7.12 6.22 -5.26
CA PHE A 31 -5.68 6.38 -5.49
C PHE A 31 -5.36 7.30 -6.66
N GLU A 32 -6.09 7.20 -7.78
CA GLU A 32 -5.92 8.12 -8.90
C GLU A 32 -6.29 9.55 -8.52
N TYR A 33 -7.35 9.78 -7.74
CA TYR A 33 -7.69 11.11 -7.24
C TYR A 33 -6.62 11.72 -6.35
N VAL A 34 -5.90 10.90 -5.57
CA VAL A 34 -4.85 11.39 -4.66
C VAL A 34 -3.51 11.56 -5.38
N PHE A 35 -3.15 10.64 -6.29
CA PHE A 35 -1.78 10.53 -6.79
C PHE A 35 -1.62 10.87 -8.27
N SER A 36 -2.67 10.75 -9.09
CA SER A 36 -2.59 11.11 -10.50
C SER A 36 -2.70 12.61 -10.71
N GLU A 37 -2.16 13.06 -11.84
CA GLU A 37 -2.38 14.42 -12.31
C GLU A 37 -3.85 14.61 -12.73
N ARG A 38 -4.30 15.86 -12.67
CA ARG A 38 -5.63 16.25 -13.12
C ARG A 38 -5.62 16.39 -14.65
N GLY A 39 -6.47 15.62 -15.31
CA GLY A 39 -6.70 15.68 -16.75
C GLY A 39 -7.48 16.92 -17.19
N GLU A 40 -7.54 17.12 -18.50
CA GLU A 40 -8.21 18.27 -19.13
C GLU A 40 -9.73 18.28 -18.87
N ASP A 41 -10.33 17.11 -18.67
CA ASP A 41 -11.74 16.92 -18.30
C ASP A 41 -12.01 17.20 -16.81
N GLY A 42 -10.96 17.51 -16.05
CA GLY A 42 -11.02 17.79 -14.62
C GLY A 42 -10.98 16.56 -13.72
N LEU A 43 -10.92 15.34 -14.29
CA LEU A 43 -10.80 14.06 -13.58
C LEU A 43 -9.34 13.61 -13.48
N PRO A 44 -8.96 12.72 -12.55
CA PRO A 44 -7.59 12.20 -12.51
C PRO A 44 -7.29 11.34 -13.74
N VAL A 45 -6.07 11.46 -14.27
CA VAL A 45 -5.61 10.59 -15.35
C VAL A 45 -5.50 9.14 -14.83
N PRO A 46 -6.14 8.15 -15.48
CA PRO A 46 -6.18 6.80 -14.96
C PRO A 46 -4.82 6.11 -15.03
N LEU A 47 -4.50 5.31 -14.01
CA LEU A 47 -3.26 4.53 -13.95
C LEU A 47 -3.23 3.43 -15.01
N PHE A 48 -4.40 2.88 -15.34
CA PHE A 48 -4.55 1.87 -16.38
C PHE A 48 -5.95 1.93 -16.98
N ASP A 49 -6.08 1.42 -18.20
CA ASP A 49 -7.37 1.21 -18.83
C ASP A 49 -8.10 0.05 -18.13
N ARG A 50 -9.24 0.35 -17.49
CA ARG A 50 -10.03 -0.62 -16.72
C ARG A 50 -10.61 -1.78 -17.54
N LYS A 51 -10.77 -1.59 -18.87
CA LYS A 51 -11.30 -2.61 -19.79
C LYS A 51 -10.19 -3.48 -20.36
N THR A 52 -9.07 -2.88 -20.78
CA THR A 52 -7.99 -3.59 -21.48
C THR A 52 -6.86 -4.03 -20.56
N GLY A 53 -6.72 -3.41 -19.39
CA GLY A 53 -5.63 -3.63 -18.44
C GLY A 53 -4.30 -2.96 -18.84
N VAL A 54 -4.27 -2.18 -19.94
CA VAL A 54 -3.05 -1.47 -20.37
C VAL A 54 -2.68 -0.40 -19.35
N ILE A 55 -1.45 -0.45 -18.85
CA ILE A 55 -0.93 0.46 -17.83
C ILE A 55 -0.42 1.75 -18.50
N ASN A 56 -0.78 2.89 -17.95
CA ASN A 56 -0.16 4.17 -18.25
C ASN A 56 1.12 4.31 -17.41
N HIS A 57 2.27 4.05 -18.04
CA HIS A 57 3.57 4.07 -17.38
C HIS A 57 4.00 5.45 -16.89
N ASP A 58 3.53 6.53 -17.54
CA ASP A 58 3.86 7.90 -17.12
C ASP A 58 3.14 8.25 -15.83
N VAL A 59 1.86 7.85 -15.69
CA VAL A 59 1.11 7.97 -14.42
C VAL A 59 1.74 7.10 -13.34
N ALA A 60 2.07 5.84 -13.64
CA ALA A 60 2.74 4.97 -12.68
C ALA A 60 4.08 5.56 -12.19
N LYS A 61 4.84 6.21 -13.08
CA LYS A 61 6.09 6.89 -12.74
C LYS A 61 5.84 8.14 -11.90
N SER A 62 4.80 8.92 -12.20
CA SER A 62 4.49 10.14 -11.45
C SER A 62 4.07 9.84 -10.01
N TRP A 63 3.50 8.65 -9.75
CA TRP A 63 3.12 8.21 -8.40
C TRP A 63 4.33 7.91 -7.50
N LYS A 64 5.52 7.64 -8.05
CA LYS A 64 6.73 7.29 -7.27
C LYS A 64 7.10 8.34 -6.23
N LYS A 65 6.82 9.62 -6.48
CA LYS A 65 7.08 10.72 -5.54
C LYS A 65 6.27 10.63 -4.23
N TYR A 66 5.29 9.73 -4.17
CA TYR A 66 4.48 9.45 -2.98
C TYR A 66 4.82 8.09 -2.33
N ASP A 67 5.74 7.32 -2.90
CA ASP A 67 6.18 6.05 -2.32
C ASP A 67 7.08 6.32 -1.12
N ILE A 68 6.58 6.06 0.09
CA ILE A 68 7.31 6.28 1.35
C ILE A 68 8.64 5.52 1.38
N ARG A 69 8.73 4.32 0.79
CA ARG A 69 9.98 3.55 0.73
C ARG A 69 11.00 4.28 -0.11
N LEU A 70 10.63 4.79 -1.29
CA LEU A 70 11.55 5.57 -2.13
C LEU A 70 11.95 6.88 -1.44
N ILE A 71 11.01 7.59 -0.84
CA ILE A 71 11.29 8.83 -0.09
C ILE A 71 12.32 8.57 1.01
N LEU A 72 12.11 7.54 1.83
CA LEU A 72 13.01 7.22 2.94
C LEU A 72 14.37 6.76 2.41
N THR A 73 14.41 5.83 1.47
CA THR A 73 15.66 5.26 0.97
C THR A 73 16.55 6.26 0.24
N GLU A 74 15.97 7.14 -0.57
CA GLU A 74 16.70 8.15 -1.32
C GLU A 74 17.20 9.31 -0.44
N ASN A 75 16.53 9.56 0.70
CA ASN A 75 16.76 10.75 1.52
C ASN A 75 17.16 10.43 2.97
N TRP A 76 17.45 9.17 3.30
CA TRP A 76 17.64 8.75 4.71
C TRP A 76 18.70 9.56 5.43
N GLN A 77 19.81 9.89 4.76
CA GLN A 77 20.87 10.72 5.36
C GLN A 77 20.36 12.07 5.88
N PHE A 78 19.35 12.66 5.25
CA PHE A 78 18.76 13.94 5.65
C PHE A 78 17.60 13.78 6.64
N LEU A 79 16.90 12.65 6.58
CA LEU A 79 15.72 12.38 7.41
C LEU A 79 16.07 11.69 8.74
N LYS A 80 17.25 11.06 8.82
CA LYS A 80 17.66 10.22 9.93
C LYS A 80 17.54 10.93 11.29
N ASP A 81 18.08 12.14 11.43
CA ASP A 81 18.06 12.83 12.72
C ASP A 81 16.63 13.12 13.22
N ASP A 82 15.69 13.30 12.29
CA ASP A 82 14.29 13.57 12.60
C ASP A 82 13.47 12.29 12.80
N LEU A 83 13.82 11.17 12.16
CA LEU A 83 12.97 9.98 12.08
C LEU A 83 13.53 8.72 12.75
N GLU A 84 14.84 8.65 13.01
CA GLU A 84 15.49 7.43 13.50
C GLU A 84 14.79 6.87 14.76
N GLY A 85 14.34 5.63 14.67
CA GLY A 85 13.65 4.90 15.73
C GLY A 85 12.24 5.39 16.02
N LYS A 86 11.61 6.14 15.11
CA LYS A 86 10.26 6.72 15.28
C LYS A 86 9.23 6.19 14.30
N LEU A 87 9.64 5.49 13.25
CA LEU A 87 8.72 4.90 12.28
C LEU A 87 8.26 3.54 12.79
N HIS A 88 6.93 3.42 12.94
CA HIS A 88 6.23 2.20 13.31
C HIS A 88 5.27 1.83 12.19
N VAL A 89 5.59 0.80 11.40
CA VAL A 89 4.81 0.39 10.23
C VAL A 89 4.52 -1.10 10.30
N TYR A 90 3.24 -1.46 10.30
CA TYR A 90 2.79 -2.84 10.44
C TYR A 90 1.89 -3.24 9.27
N GLY A 91 2.06 -4.46 8.78
CA GLY A 91 1.17 -5.08 7.79
C GLY A 91 0.88 -6.53 8.15
N GLY A 92 -0.30 -7.04 7.80
CA GLY A 92 -0.66 -8.42 8.10
C GLY A 92 -0.12 -9.42 7.06
N GLU A 93 0.44 -10.54 7.51
CA GLU A 93 0.94 -11.61 6.63
C GLU A 93 -0.13 -12.15 5.67
N LYS A 94 -1.38 -12.19 6.13
CA LYS A 94 -2.53 -12.71 5.39
C LYS A 94 -3.44 -11.60 4.86
N ASP A 95 -2.93 -10.38 4.75
CA ASP A 95 -3.66 -9.24 4.22
C ASP A 95 -4.31 -9.58 2.86
N GLU A 96 -5.61 -9.36 2.74
CA GLU A 96 -6.39 -9.73 1.57
C GLU A 96 -6.03 -8.91 0.32
N PHE A 97 -5.40 -7.76 0.49
CA PHE A 97 -4.96 -6.83 -0.56
C PHE A 97 -3.46 -6.90 -0.84
N PHE A 98 -2.75 -7.87 -0.26
CA PHE A 98 -1.33 -8.13 -0.50
C PHE A 98 -0.38 -7.02 -0.02
N LEU A 99 -0.77 -6.31 1.06
CA LEU A 99 0.03 -5.21 1.61
C LEU A 99 1.28 -5.68 2.40
N GLU A 100 1.42 -6.99 2.67
CA GLU A 100 2.63 -7.55 3.27
C GLU A 100 3.88 -7.34 2.39
N GLY A 101 3.71 -7.31 1.07
CA GLY A 101 4.81 -7.16 0.11
C GLY A 101 5.49 -5.79 0.24
N PRO A 102 4.75 -4.69 0.08
CA PRO A 102 5.29 -3.34 0.28
C PRO A 102 5.91 -3.13 1.67
N VAL A 103 5.30 -3.64 2.74
CA VAL A 103 5.85 -3.53 4.12
C VAL A 103 7.17 -4.29 4.24
N ARG A 104 7.27 -5.49 3.66
CA ARG A 104 8.52 -6.27 3.64
C ARG A 104 9.63 -5.54 2.90
N LEU A 105 9.34 -4.98 1.73
CA LEU A 105 10.32 -4.20 0.96
C LEU A 105 10.78 -2.96 1.72
N LEU A 106 9.88 -2.29 2.44
CA LEU A 106 10.24 -1.16 3.29
C LEU A 106 11.15 -1.60 4.44
N ASN A 107 10.83 -2.70 5.13
CA ASN A 107 11.68 -3.23 6.20
C ASN A 107 13.09 -3.60 5.69
N GLU A 108 13.18 -4.32 4.57
CA GLU A 108 14.44 -4.76 3.98
C GLU A 108 15.34 -3.57 3.63
N ASP A 109 14.78 -2.55 2.96
CA ASP A 109 15.54 -1.37 2.56
C ASP A 109 16.00 -0.53 3.76
N MET A 110 15.14 -0.31 4.76
CA MET A 110 15.50 0.44 5.97
C MET A 110 16.55 -0.30 6.81
N THR A 111 16.46 -1.63 6.88
CA THR A 111 17.47 -2.48 7.54
C THR A 111 18.81 -2.39 6.80
N TYR A 112 18.80 -2.41 5.47
CA TYR A 112 20.02 -2.25 4.66
C TYR A 112 20.72 -0.91 4.93
N LEU A 113 19.95 0.16 5.19
CA LEU A 113 20.46 1.47 5.56
C LEU A 113 20.91 1.59 7.03
N GLY A 114 20.78 0.52 7.81
CA GLY A 114 21.13 0.49 9.22
C GLY A 114 20.22 1.35 10.10
N ALA A 115 18.97 1.57 9.67
CA ALA A 115 17.97 2.25 10.47
C ALA A 115 17.40 1.32 11.55
N SER A 116 16.93 1.91 12.66
CA SER A 116 16.36 1.22 13.83
C SER A 116 14.82 1.27 13.87
N GLU A 117 14.19 1.44 12.71
CA GLU A 117 12.74 1.54 12.59
C GLU A 117 12.01 0.24 12.90
N ASP A 118 10.81 0.37 13.46
CA ASP A 118 9.94 -0.76 13.74
C ASP A 118 8.99 -1.03 12.58
N ILE A 119 9.42 -1.87 11.64
CA ILE A 119 8.66 -2.22 10.45
C ILE A 119 8.46 -3.73 10.41
N ARG A 120 7.24 -4.22 10.57
CA ARG A 120 6.98 -5.68 10.68
C ARG A 120 5.80 -6.14 9.85
N VAL A 121 5.94 -7.36 9.33
CA VAL A 121 4.80 -8.14 8.85
C VAL A 121 4.35 -9.06 9.99
N ILE A 122 3.13 -8.86 10.48
CA ILE A 122 2.57 -9.58 11.63
C ILE A 122 1.98 -10.91 11.17
N ALA A 123 2.47 -12.01 11.75
CA ALA A 123 2.11 -13.36 11.33
C ALA A 123 0.61 -13.63 11.51
N GLY A 124 -0.01 -14.28 10.53
CA GLY A 124 -1.43 -14.66 10.60
C GLY A 124 -2.46 -13.52 10.52
N MET A 125 -2.06 -12.25 10.64
CA MET A 125 -2.96 -11.10 10.64
C MET A 125 -3.51 -10.81 9.23
N THR A 126 -4.79 -10.47 9.15
CA THR A 126 -5.51 -10.12 7.91
C THR A 126 -5.69 -8.60 7.77
N HIS A 127 -6.35 -8.14 6.71
CA HIS A 127 -6.70 -6.72 6.49
C HIS A 127 -7.81 -6.21 7.45
N SER A 128 -8.35 -7.08 8.32
CA SER A 128 -9.49 -6.76 9.18
C SER A 128 -9.05 -6.16 10.51
N PHE A 129 -9.78 -5.13 10.93
CA PHE A 129 -9.77 -4.58 12.29
C PHE A 129 -10.71 -5.39 13.21
N ASP A 130 -10.56 -6.72 13.22
CA ASP A 130 -11.22 -7.52 14.26
C ASP A 130 -10.60 -7.15 15.61
N ASN A 131 -11.42 -6.78 16.61
CA ASN A 131 -10.90 -6.29 17.89
C ASN A 131 -9.94 -7.29 18.55
N ASP A 132 -10.18 -8.60 18.44
CA ASP A 132 -9.31 -9.61 19.05
C ASP A 132 -7.97 -9.69 18.29
N LEU A 133 -8.00 -9.58 16.95
CA LEU A 133 -6.79 -9.53 16.13
C LEU A 133 -6.02 -8.20 16.30
N VAL A 134 -6.73 -7.09 16.51
CA VAL A 134 -6.14 -5.79 16.82
C VAL A 134 -5.50 -5.82 18.19
N ILE A 135 -6.14 -6.41 19.20
CA ILE A 135 -5.54 -6.60 20.52
C ILE A 135 -4.29 -7.48 20.42
N ALA A 136 -4.35 -8.62 19.72
CA ALA A 136 -3.19 -9.47 19.50
C ALA A 136 -2.04 -8.75 18.76
N MET A 137 -2.37 -7.92 17.76
CA MET A 137 -1.37 -7.08 17.10
C MET A 137 -0.78 -6.06 18.08
N LEU A 138 -1.61 -5.37 18.87
CA LEU A 138 -1.15 -4.39 19.85
C LEU A 138 -0.24 -5.04 20.90
N GLU A 139 -0.56 -6.24 21.36
CA GLU A 139 0.31 -7.03 22.23
C GLU A 139 1.66 -7.30 21.54
N GLU A 140 1.67 -7.82 20.31
CA GLU A 140 2.93 -8.14 19.61
C GLU A 140 3.80 -6.92 19.25
N ILE A 141 3.21 -5.75 19.03
CA ILE A 141 3.99 -4.51 18.74
C ILE A 141 4.43 -3.77 20.00
N THR A 142 3.89 -4.11 21.18
CA THR A 142 4.24 -3.45 22.46
C THR A 142 5.24 -4.25 23.30
N GLU A 143 5.53 -5.49 22.92
CA GLU A 143 6.66 -6.31 23.42
C GLU A 143 8.02 -5.86 22.86
#